data_AF-A0A7R9W6A2-F1
#
_entry.id   AF-A0A7R9W6A2-F1
#
_cell.length_a   1.000
_cell.length_b   1.000
_cell.length_c   1.000
_cell.angle_alpha   90.00
_cell.angle_beta   90.00
_cell.angle_gamma   90.00
#
_symmetry.space_group_name_H-M   'P 1'
#
loop_
_entity.id
_entity.type
_entity.pdbx_description
1 polymer ?
#
loop_
_entity_poly.entity_id
_entity_poly.type
_entity_poly.pdbx_seq_one_letter_code
_entity_poly.pdbx_strand_id
1 'polypeptide(L)'
;RLQFVLNLIKSQGDPTVMTGEAMNQEEFTVTAIQKQTWAVLRNMYCFRVYLAYMFGRYQLAAELIEKVQELHASYPGLKVKSGFVLYLESFSFPLVAVAVMEQSSKDCKWKKLAKTLMCQLKAWAETCPWNFQHQYDLLSAEMAFREGNIETAAVAFENAIRNAAGHRFVNDQAI
;
A
#
# COMPACT_ATOMS: atom_id res chain seq x y z
N ARG A 1 3.75 4.12 22.03
CA ARG A 1 3.07 3.51 20.86
C ARG A 1 3.53 4.26 19.60
N LEU A 2 3.62 3.63 18.43
CA LEU A 2 4.03 4.33 17.20
C LEU A 2 2.95 5.33 16.77
N GLN A 3 3.35 6.53 16.31
CA GLN A 3 2.39 7.56 15.85
C GLN A 3 1.47 7.05 14.74
N PHE A 4 1.99 6.20 13.85
CA PHE A 4 1.20 5.50 12.83
C PHE A 4 -0.03 4.78 13.41
N VAL A 5 0.14 4.04 14.51
CA VAL A 5 -0.94 3.30 15.17
C VAL A 5 -1.92 4.27 15.83
N LEU A 6 -1.42 5.37 16.41
CA LEU A 6 -2.26 6.40 17.01
C LEU A 6 -3.14 7.08 15.94
N ASN A 7 -2.59 7.36 14.76
CA ASN A 7 -3.34 7.94 13.65
C ASN A 7 -4.46 7.03 13.13
N LEU A 8 -4.28 5.70 13.18
CA LEU A 8 -5.33 4.75 12.82
C LEU A 8 -6.45 4.66 13.86
N ILE A 9 -6.11 4.81 15.15
CA ILE A 9 -7.10 4.70 16.24
C ILE A 9 -7.87 6.00 16.44
N LYS A 10 -7.16 7.12 16.57
CA LYS A 10 -7.74 8.44 16.82
C LYS A 10 -6.75 9.54 16.46
N SER A 11 -6.96 10.20 15.34
CA SER A 11 -6.20 11.41 14.98
C SER A 11 -6.80 12.65 15.65
N GLN A 12 -5.94 13.61 16.03
CA GLN A 12 -6.35 14.93 16.52
C GLN A 12 -6.38 15.97 15.38
N GLY A 13 -6.38 15.52 14.13
CA GLY A 13 -6.22 16.32 12.92
C GLY A 13 -6.23 15.43 11.67
N ASP A 14 -5.52 15.83 10.61
CA ASP A 14 -5.39 15.01 9.40
C ASP A 14 -4.69 13.66 9.73
N PRO A 15 -5.37 12.52 9.56
CA PRO A 15 -4.83 11.22 9.95
C PRO A 15 -3.65 10.78 9.07
N THR A 16 -3.39 11.43 7.94
CA THR A 16 -2.26 11.15 7.04
C THR A 16 -0.96 11.89 7.42
N VAL A 17 -1.06 12.81 8.38
CA VAL A 17 0.07 13.55 8.95
C VAL A 17 0.50 12.88 10.24
N MET A 18 1.70 12.31 10.25
CA MET A 18 2.25 11.60 11.41
C MET A 18 2.84 12.60 12.44
N THR A 19 2.02 13.53 12.91
CA THR A 19 2.38 14.49 13.96
C THR A 19 1.42 14.35 15.13
N GLY A 20 1.96 14.16 16.33
CA GLY A 20 1.18 13.98 17.55
C GLY A 20 2.08 13.70 18.76
N GLU A 21 1.53 13.01 19.75
CA GLU A 21 2.21 12.73 21.02
C GLU A 21 3.51 11.91 20.88
N ALA A 22 3.63 11.09 19.84
CA ALA A 22 4.75 10.16 19.69
C ALA A 22 5.84 10.64 18.73
N MET A 23 5.53 11.56 17.80
CA MET A 23 6.51 12.16 16.90
C MET A 23 5.99 13.42 16.20
N ASN A 24 6.90 14.22 15.63
CA ASN A 24 6.60 15.26 14.65
C ASN A 24 7.14 14.83 13.27
N GLN A 25 6.28 14.79 12.25
CA GLN A 25 6.64 14.31 10.91
C GLN A 25 7.72 15.17 10.23
N GLU A 26 7.63 16.49 10.33
CA GLU A 26 8.54 17.42 9.64
C GLU A 26 9.92 17.35 10.27
N GLU A 27 10.00 17.44 11.60
CA GLU A 27 11.25 17.31 12.35
C GLU A 27 11.93 15.96 12.09
N PHE A 28 11.14 14.88 12.07
CA PHE A 28 11.63 13.55 11.76
C PHE A 28 12.19 13.46 10.34
N THR A 29 11.50 14.04 9.37
CA THR A 29 11.93 14.06 7.96
C THR A 29 13.25 14.80 7.82
N VAL A 30 13.34 16.00 8.39
CA VAL A 30 14.58 16.82 8.38
C VAL A 30 15.73 16.06 9.02
N THR A 31 15.51 15.49 10.20
CA THR A 31 16.52 14.72 10.94
C THR A 31 16.98 13.51 10.14
N ALA A 32 16.06 12.76 9.53
CA ALA A 32 16.40 11.57 8.76
C ALA A 32 17.23 11.89 7.51
N ILE A 33 16.93 13.01 6.84
CA ILE A 33 17.71 13.49 5.69
C ILE A 33 19.11 13.94 6.15
N GLN A 34 19.19 14.76 7.20
CA GLN A 34 20.48 15.26 7.73
C GLN A 34 21.40 14.13 8.19
N LYS A 35 20.84 13.11 8.87
CA LYS A 35 21.58 11.94 9.34
C LYS A 35 21.70 10.83 8.29
N GLN A 36 21.15 11.04 7.09
CA GLN A 36 21.15 10.07 5.99
C GLN A 36 20.57 8.70 6.37
N THR A 37 19.58 8.66 7.27
CA THR A 37 18.93 7.42 7.72
C THR A 37 17.78 7.05 6.77
N TRP A 38 18.12 6.70 5.53
CA TRP A 38 17.15 6.53 4.44
C TRP A 38 16.15 5.40 4.64
N ALA A 39 16.56 4.31 5.30
CA ALA A 39 15.66 3.19 5.61
C ALA A 39 14.50 3.62 6.53
N VAL A 40 14.80 4.50 7.48
CA VAL A 40 13.83 5.04 8.44
C VAL A 40 12.90 6.03 7.74
N LEU A 41 13.42 6.87 6.85
CA LEU A 41 12.63 7.77 6.02
C LEU A 41 11.67 7.01 5.09
N ARG A 42 12.17 5.97 4.41
CA ARG A 42 11.35 5.07 3.58
C ARG A 42 10.21 4.45 4.39
N ASN A 43 10.50 3.94 5.60
CA ASN A 43 9.47 3.34 6.45
C ASN A 43 8.36 4.33 6.81
N MET A 44 8.73 5.57 7.16
CA MET A 44 7.75 6.62 7.43
C MET A 44 6.90 6.92 6.19
N TYR A 45 7.49 7.02 5.00
CA TYR A 45 6.71 7.18 3.77
C TYR A 45 5.76 6.00 3.54
N CYS A 46 6.18 4.76 3.74
CA CYS A 46 5.31 3.58 3.61
C CYS A 46 4.12 3.63 4.58
N PHE A 47 4.35 4.02 5.84
CA PHE A 47 3.27 4.19 6.82
C PHE A 47 2.28 5.28 6.40
N ARG A 48 2.79 6.38 5.82
CA ARG A 48 1.94 7.45 5.30
C ARG A 48 1.18 7.03 4.04
N VAL A 49 1.76 6.21 3.16
CA VAL A 49 1.04 5.63 2.02
C VAL A 49 -0.16 4.83 2.52
N TYR A 50 0.04 3.98 3.55
CA TYR A 50 -1.05 3.22 4.14
C TYR A 50 -2.15 4.11 4.72
N LEU A 51 -1.78 5.10 5.54
CA LEU A 51 -2.75 6.06 6.09
C LEU A 51 -3.50 6.80 4.97
N ALA A 52 -2.79 7.31 3.96
CA ALA A 52 -3.38 8.01 2.84
C ALA A 52 -4.37 7.13 2.06
N TYR A 53 -4.02 5.85 1.82
CA TYR A 53 -4.94 4.89 1.21
C TYR A 53 -6.19 4.66 2.06
N MET A 54 -6.01 4.35 3.36
CA MET A 54 -7.13 4.06 4.28
C MET A 54 -8.11 5.23 4.43
N PHE A 55 -7.62 6.47 4.33
CA PHE A 55 -8.44 7.68 4.43
C PHE A 55 -8.79 8.29 3.07
N GLY A 56 -8.68 7.54 1.97
CA GLY A 56 -9.13 7.93 0.63
C GLY A 56 -8.31 9.05 -0.04
N ARG A 57 -7.11 9.37 0.46
CA ARG A 57 -6.19 10.38 -0.07
C ARG A 57 -5.27 9.77 -1.14
N TYR A 58 -5.85 9.23 -2.21
CA TYR A 58 -5.10 8.42 -3.19
C TYR A 58 -4.00 9.18 -3.93
N GLN A 59 -4.20 10.46 -4.27
CA GLN A 59 -3.17 11.29 -4.91
C GLN A 59 -1.95 11.49 -3.99
N LEU A 60 -2.19 11.77 -2.70
CA LEU A 60 -1.11 11.86 -1.71
C LEU A 60 -0.38 10.51 -1.57
N ALA A 61 -1.13 9.41 -1.55
CA ALA A 61 -0.53 8.07 -1.49
C ALA A 61 0.37 7.81 -2.71
N ALA A 62 -0.07 8.19 -3.90
CA ALA A 62 0.71 8.08 -5.13
C ALA A 62 2.00 8.91 -5.09
N GLU A 63 1.94 10.18 -4.68
CA GLU A 63 3.13 11.04 -4.51
C GLU A 63 4.14 10.42 -3.51
N LEU A 64 3.66 9.84 -2.42
CA LEU A 64 4.51 9.19 -1.43
C LEU A 64 5.15 7.90 -1.95
N ILE A 65 4.44 7.14 -2.80
CA ILE A 65 4.99 5.96 -3.47
C ILE A 65 6.14 6.38 -4.39
N GLU A 66 6.02 7.49 -5.12
CA GLU A 66 7.09 8.01 -5.98
C GLU A 66 8.33 8.35 -5.14
N LYS A 67 8.17 9.02 -3.99
CA LYS A 67 9.30 9.27 -3.07
C LYS A 67 9.97 7.99 -2.58
N VAL A 68 9.20 6.93 -2.33
CA VAL A 68 9.76 5.62 -1.97
C VAL A 68 10.54 5.00 -3.15
N GLN A 69 10.03 5.12 -4.37
CA GLN A 69 10.70 4.65 -5.58
C GLN A 69 11.99 5.43 -5.87
N GLU A 70 12.01 6.74 -5.65
CA GLU A 70 13.21 7.58 -5.72
C GLU A 70 14.28 7.10 -4.73
N LEU A 71 13.90 6.86 -3.47
CA LEU A 71 14.83 6.31 -2.48
C LEU A 71 15.37 4.94 -2.89
N HIS A 72 14.55 4.08 -3.50
CA HIS A 72 15.01 2.79 -4.03
C HIS A 72 15.95 2.92 -5.24
N ALA A 73 15.78 3.97 -6.05
CA ALA A 73 16.66 4.25 -7.18
C ALA A 73 18.02 4.78 -6.70
N SER A 74 18.01 5.72 -5.74
CA SER A 74 19.24 6.29 -5.15
C SER A 74 19.98 5.31 -4.26
N TYR A 75 19.26 4.43 -3.55
CA TYR A 75 19.84 3.52 -2.56
C TYR A 75 19.32 2.09 -2.77
N PRO A 76 19.89 1.30 -3.70
CA PRO A 76 19.41 -0.04 -4.04
C PRO A 76 19.33 -1.01 -2.85
N GLY A 77 20.18 -0.84 -1.83
CA GLY A 77 20.14 -1.65 -0.60
C GLY A 77 18.82 -1.53 0.19
N LEU A 78 18.05 -0.45 -0.03
CA LEU A 78 16.73 -0.27 0.58
C LEU A 78 15.64 -1.14 -0.04
N LYS A 79 15.89 -1.77 -1.21
CA LYS A 79 14.95 -2.70 -1.84
C LYS A 79 14.81 -4.02 -1.07
N VAL A 80 15.74 -4.33 -0.18
CA VAL A 80 15.61 -5.45 0.76
C VAL A 80 14.59 -5.04 1.83
N LYS A 81 13.45 -5.72 1.80
CA LYS A 81 12.27 -5.43 2.62
C LYS A 81 12.03 -6.57 3.59
N SER A 82 11.56 -6.24 4.79
CA SER A 82 11.16 -7.23 5.78
C SER A 82 10.00 -6.73 6.64
N GLY A 83 9.30 -7.67 7.27
CA GLY A 83 8.20 -7.38 8.19
C GLY A 83 7.08 -6.57 7.53
N PHE A 84 6.53 -5.61 8.28
CA PHE A 84 5.35 -4.85 7.86
C PHE A 84 5.58 -3.99 6.62
N VAL A 85 6.81 -3.53 6.36
CA VAL A 85 7.13 -2.72 5.17
C VAL A 85 7.00 -3.54 3.88
N LEU A 86 7.36 -4.83 3.94
CA LEU A 86 7.13 -5.76 2.82
C LEU A 86 5.65 -5.84 2.48
N TYR A 87 4.79 -5.99 3.49
CA TYR A 87 3.34 -6.02 3.32
C TYR A 87 2.83 -4.71 2.68
N LEU A 88 3.22 -3.56 3.21
CA LEU A 88 2.76 -2.26 2.69
C LEU A 88 3.13 -2.03 1.23
N GLU A 89 4.37 -2.35 0.86
CA GLU A 89 4.83 -2.16 -0.52
C GLU A 89 4.30 -3.21 -1.48
N SER A 90 4.07 -4.45 -1.03
CA SER A 90 3.58 -5.51 -1.90
C SER A 90 2.06 -5.51 -2.04
N PHE A 91 1.32 -4.96 -1.07
CA PHE A 91 -0.14 -4.99 -1.07
C PHE A 91 -0.80 -3.60 -1.13
N SER A 92 -0.38 -2.63 -0.33
CA SER A 92 -1.02 -1.30 -0.34
C SER A 92 -0.64 -0.48 -1.58
N PHE A 93 0.62 -0.57 -2.05
CA PHE A 93 1.06 0.17 -3.24
C PHE A 93 0.31 -0.20 -4.52
N PRO A 94 0.07 -1.48 -4.86
CA PRO A 94 -0.71 -1.80 -6.05
C PRO A 94 -2.16 -1.37 -5.92
N LEU A 95 -2.78 -1.44 -4.73
CA LEU A 95 -4.14 -0.91 -4.52
C LEU A 95 -4.22 0.59 -4.76
N VAL A 96 -3.24 1.36 -4.28
CA VAL A 96 -3.12 2.80 -4.59
C VAL A 96 -2.96 3.00 -6.10
N ALA A 97 -2.10 2.21 -6.75
CA ALA A 97 -1.88 2.31 -8.19
C ALA A 97 -3.17 2.07 -9.00
N VAL A 98 -4.00 1.11 -8.57
CA VAL A 98 -5.32 0.84 -9.17
C VAL A 98 -6.33 1.94 -8.83
N ALA A 99 -6.23 2.56 -7.66
CA ALA A 99 -7.11 3.67 -7.28
C ALA A 99 -6.87 4.92 -8.12
N VAL A 100 -5.60 5.20 -8.49
CA VAL A 100 -5.23 6.41 -9.24
C VAL A 100 -5.13 6.22 -10.75
N MET A 101 -5.15 4.99 -11.27
CA MET A 101 -5.10 4.77 -12.72
C MET A 101 -6.38 5.30 -13.38
N GLU A 102 -6.27 6.37 -14.17
CA GLU A 102 -7.38 6.83 -15.01
C GLU A 102 -7.61 5.87 -16.18
N GLN A 103 -8.87 5.76 -16.64
CA GLN A 103 -9.26 4.87 -17.74
C GLN A 103 -8.67 5.28 -19.12
N SER A 104 -8.14 6.49 -19.27
CA SER A 104 -7.56 6.96 -20.54
C SER A 104 -6.03 6.94 -20.57
N SER A 105 -5.49 6.17 -21.53
CA SER A 105 -4.14 6.02 -22.13
C SER A 105 -2.85 6.67 -21.59
N LYS A 106 -2.86 7.64 -20.68
CA LYS A 106 -1.66 8.34 -20.19
C LYS A 106 -1.04 7.74 -18.93
N ASP A 107 -1.72 6.85 -18.22
CA ASP A 107 -1.26 6.33 -16.92
C ASP A 107 -0.63 4.93 -16.96
N CYS A 108 0.20 4.70 -17.98
CA CYS A 108 0.94 3.45 -18.16
C CYS A 108 1.79 3.07 -16.93
N LYS A 109 2.28 4.06 -16.16
CA LYS A 109 3.14 3.82 -15.00
C LYS A 109 2.41 3.10 -13.86
N TRP A 110 1.21 3.55 -13.48
CA TRP A 110 0.46 2.96 -12.36
C TRP A 110 -0.10 1.60 -12.74
N LYS A 111 -0.60 1.45 -13.98
CA LYS A 111 -1.01 0.15 -14.51
C LYS A 111 0.16 -0.85 -14.51
N LYS A 112 1.36 -0.40 -14.90
CA LYS A 112 2.57 -1.24 -14.86
C LYS A 112 2.94 -1.62 -13.43
N LEU A 113 2.94 -0.67 -12.50
CA LEU A 113 3.24 -0.92 -11.08
C LEU A 113 2.26 -1.95 -10.49
N ALA A 114 0.96 -1.75 -10.68
CA ALA A 114 -0.08 -2.66 -10.22
C ALA A 114 0.15 -4.07 -10.76
N LYS A 115 0.35 -4.20 -12.08
CA LYS A 115 0.62 -5.51 -12.72
C LYS A 115 1.89 -6.18 -12.22
N THR A 116 2.98 -5.43 -12.03
CA THR A 116 4.24 -6.00 -11.52
C THR A 116 4.07 -6.56 -10.11
N LEU A 117 3.45 -5.81 -9.21
CA LEU A 117 3.22 -6.24 -7.83
C LEU A 117 2.15 -7.34 -7.73
N MET A 118 1.15 -7.32 -8.61
CA MET A 118 0.17 -8.40 -8.76
C MET A 118 0.84 -9.73 -9.16
N CYS A 119 1.76 -9.73 -10.13
CA CYS A 119 2.52 -10.94 -10.48
C CYS A 119 3.35 -11.47 -9.31
N GLN A 120 3.94 -10.57 -8.52
CA GLN A 120 4.68 -10.94 -7.32
C GLN A 120 3.77 -11.58 -6.26
N LEU A 121 2.61 -10.97 -5.98
CA LEU A 121 1.61 -11.54 -5.07
C LEU A 121 1.12 -12.92 -5.54
N LYS A 122 0.92 -13.10 -6.86
CA LYS A 122 0.52 -14.38 -7.43
C LYS A 122 1.56 -15.47 -7.15
N ALA A 123 2.84 -15.20 -7.43
CA ALA A 123 3.92 -16.16 -7.17
C ALA A 123 4.01 -16.54 -5.68
N TRP A 124 3.74 -15.58 -4.79
CA TRP A 124 3.68 -15.85 -3.35
C TRP A 124 2.44 -16.63 -2.93
N ALA A 125 1.28 -16.36 -3.55
CA ALA A 125 0.05 -17.12 -3.32
C ALA A 125 0.20 -18.57 -3.78
N GLU A 126 0.90 -18.84 -4.89
CA GLU A 126 1.22 -20.21 -5.34
C GLU A 126 2.07 -20.98 -4.32
N THR A 127 2.94 -20.27 -3.58
CA THR A 127 3.83 -20.88 -2.58
C THR A 127 3.17 -20.98 -1.19
N CYS A 128 2.41 -19.96 -0.79
CA CYS A 128 1.77 -19.87 0.52
C CYS A 128 0.38 -19.21 0.38
N PRO A 129 -0.64 -19.96 -0.10
CA PRO A 129 -1.97 -19.41 -0.38
C PRO A 129 -2.60 -18.76 0.85
N TRP A 130 -2.38 -19.33 2.04
CA TRP A 130 -2.94 -18.85 3.31
C TRP A 130 -2.61 -17.38 3.58
N ASN A 131 -1.40 -16.95 3.20
CA ASN A 131 -0.89 -15.61 3.51
C ASN A 131 -1.13 -14.58 2.40
N PHE A 132 -1.24 -15.02 1.14
CA PHE A 132 -1.20 -14.09 -0.01
C PHE A 132 -2.37 -14.21 -0.98
N GLN A 133 -3.17 -15.29 -0.92
CA GLN A 133 -4.26 -15.50 -1.87
C GLN A 133 -5.31 -14.38 -1.79
N HIS A 134 -5.71 -14.00 -0.57
CA HIS A 134 -6.70 -12.92 -0.35
C HIS A 134 -6.23 -11.58 -0.94
N GLN A 135 -4.92 -11.29 -0.84
CA GLN A 135 -4.33 -10.06 -1.38
C GLN A 135 -4.35 -10.04 -2.90
N TYR A 136 -4.00 -11.18 -3.51
CA TYR A 136 -4.03 -11.35 -4.96
C TYR A 136 -5.47 -11.28 -5.50
N ASP A 137 -6.42 -11.93 -4.83
CA ASP A 137 -7.83 -11.95 -5.22
C ASP A 137 -8.42 -10.53 -5.19
N LEU A 138 -8.16 -9.77 -4.11
CA LEU A 138 -8.61 -8.39 -4.00
C LEU A 138 -8.04 -7.52 -5.11
N LEU A 139 -6.72 -7.57 -5.33
CA LEU A 139 -6.09 -6.74 -6.35
C LEU A 139 -6.59 -7.12 -7.76
N SER A 140 -6.88 -8.39 -7.99
CA SER A 140 -7.50 -8.87 -9.23
C SER A 140 -8.91 -8.29 -9.42
N ALA A 141 -9.71 -8.24 -8.34
CA ALA A 141 -11.06 -7.67 -8.36
C ALA A 141 -11.03 -6.18 -8.69
N GLU A 142 -10.18 -5.41 -8.01
CA GLU A 142 -9.99 -3.97 -8.22
C GLU A 142 -9.53 -3.67 -9.66
N MET A 143 -8.58 -4.46 -10.18
CA MET A 143 -8.13 -4.35 -11.57
C MET A 143 -9.27 -4.63 -12.57
N ALA A 144 -10.03 -5.71 -12.37
CA ALA A 144 -11.15 -6.07 -13.25
C ALA A 144 -12.24 -4.99 -13.24
N PHE A 145 -12.55 -4.43 -12.07
CA PHE A 145 -13.51 -3.35 -11.92
C PHE A 145 -13.06 -2.09 -12.68
N ARG A 146 -11.79 -1.70 -12.55
CA ARG A 146 -11.23 -0.55 -13.27
C ARG A 146 -11.20 -0.75 -14.79
N GLU A 147 -11.06 -1.99 -15.26
CA GLU A 147 -11.12 -2.35 -16.68
C GLU A 147 -12.55 -2.48 -17.23
N GLY A 148 -13.58 -2.25 -16.41
CA GLY A 148 -14.99 -2.28 -16.81
C GLY A 148 -15.61 -3.68 -16.84
N ASN A 149 -14.88 -4.71 -16.39
CA ASN A 149 -15.34 -6.10 -16.35
C ASN A 149 -16.10 -6.37 -15.04
N ILE A 150 -17.29 -5.79 -14.90
CA ILE A 150 -18.05 -5.78 -13.65
C ILE A 150 -18.41 -7.18 -13.15
N GLU A 151 -18.80 -8.10 -14.04
CA GLU A 151 -19.14 -9.48 -13.66
C GLU A 151 -17.94 -10.23 -13.07
N THR A 152 -16.77 -10.12 -13.71
CA THR A 152 -15.52 -10.73 -13.22
C THR A 152 -15.09 -10.11 -11.88
N ALA A 153 -15.25 -8.80 -11.73
CA ALA A 153 -14.93 -8.09 -10.50
C ALA A 153 -15.81 -8.57 -9.34
N ALA A 154 -17.13 -8.72 -9.55
CA ALA A 154 -18.06 -9.18 -8.53
C ALA A 154 -17.69 -10.57 -7.99
N VAL A 155 -17.41 -11.53 -8.89
CA VAL A 155 -16.96 -12.88 -8.51
C VAL A 155 -15.64 -12.84 -7.74
N ALA A 156 -14.70 -11.99 -8.17
CA ALA A 156 -13.40 -11.86 -7.51
C ALA A 156 -13.53 -11.24 -6.10
N PHE A 157 -14.38 -10.24 -5.90
CA PHE A 157 -14.67 -9.66 -4.58
C PHE A 157 -15.29 -10.69 -3.63
N GLU A 158 -16.29 -11.46 -4.08
CA GLU A 158 -16.87 -12.53 -3.26
C GLU A 158 -15.84 -13.57 -2.83
N ASN A 159 -14.92 -13.94 -3.72
CA ASN A 159 -13.84 -14.87 -3.41
C ASN A 159 -12.84 -14.27 -2.41
N ALA A 160 -12.47 -12.99 -2.58
CA ALA A 160 -11.59 -12.29 -1.64
C ALA A 160 -12.20 -12.26 -0.23
N ILE A 161 -13.48 -11.89 -0.10
CA ILE A 161 -14.20 -11.86 1.18
C ILE A 161 -14.25 -13.26 1.81
N ARG A 162 -14.59 -14.30 1.03
CA ARG A 162 -14.66 -15.68 1.53
C ARG A 162 -13.29 -16.20 2.02
N ASN A 163 -12.23 -15.91 1.28
CA ASN A 163 -10.86 -16.31 1.63
C ASN A 163 -10.33 -15.54 2.85
N ALA A 164 -10.62 -14.23 2.96
CA ALA A 164 -10.29 -13.43 4.13
C ALA A 164 -11.07 -13.89 5.39
N ALA A 165 -12.33 -14.33 5.22
CA ALA A 165 -13.15 -14.92 6.27
C ALA A 165 -12.59 -16.24 6.80
N GLY A 166 -12.18 -17.14 5.90
CA GLY A 166 -11.59 -18.43 6.26
C GLY A 166 -10.30 -18.32 7.07
N HIS A 167 -9.56 -17.21 6.92
CA HIS A 167 -8.23 -17.02 7.53
C HIS A 167 -8.17 -15.89 8.57
N ARG A 168 -9.33 -15.35 9.00
CA ARG A 168 -9.45 -14.31 10.05
C ARG A 168 -8.75 -12.98 9.74
N PHE A 169 -8.57 -12.63 8.48
CA PHE A 169 -8.12 -11.29 8.08
C PHE A 169 -9.30 -10.32 8.10
N VAL A 170 -9.74 -9.91 9.29
CA VAL A 170 -10.97 -9.11 9.49
C VAL A 170 -10.93 -7.78 8.75
N ASN A 171 -9.75 -7.14 8.65
CA ASN A 171 -9.61 -5.88 7.90
C ASN A 171 -9.85 -6.08 6.40
N ASP A 172 -9.51 -7.25 5.86
CA ASP A 172 -9.67 -7.56 4.44
C ASP A 172 -11.07 -8.13 4.12
N GLN A 173 -11.89 -8.41 5.15
CA GLN A 173 -13.30 -8.76 5.01
C GLN A 173 -14.22 -7.54 4.85
N ALA A 174 -13.76 -6.37 5.30
CA ALA A 174 -14.53 -5.13 5.31
C ALA A 174 -14.42 -4.33 4.00
N ILE A 175 -13.84 -4.92 2.95
CA ILE A 175 -13.58 -4.31 1.65
C ILE A 175 -14.83 -4.37 0.77
#